data_AF-A0A0J9WDD6-F1
#
_entry.id   AF-A0A0J9WDD6-F1
#
_cell.length_a   1.000
_cell.length_b   1.000
_cell.length_c   1.000
_cell.angle_alpha   90.00
_cell.angle_beta   90.00
_cell.angle_gamma   90.00
#
_symmetry.space_group_name_H-M   'P 1'
#
loop_
_entity.id
_entity.type
_entity.pdbx_description
1 polymer ?
#
loop_
_entity_poly.entity_id
_entity_poly.type
_entity_poly.pdbx_seq_one_letter_code
_entity_poly.pdbx_strand_id
1 'polypeptide(L)'
;MKEPSYKNKEIEDCRYLNLYINDKVRNIMGDTLTEEFYNKFIATFKSRYPELKNCSNYMTYIDKEVIGDVNKILDMYEKLNKVINHSNPTSDGTCNNIGKCLNIYMSFQSKCKNDNESQLCNALETFCNYYLFKSYLVKRCEDDISFPSFKKAKEVPQDQDGSPNLPDPQDETEQDDLAGSLQMEESLDQDVSSSNSSNSKTITAISTTLLLFPSLFSLYKV
;
A
#
# COMPACT_ATOMS: atom_id res chain seq x y z
N MET A 1 -18.04 0.49 2.06
CA MET A 1 -16.92 1.39 1.70
C MET A 1 -17.47 2.78 1.46
N LYS A 2 -17.05 3.81 2.22
CA LYS A 2 -17.39 5.21 1.90
C LYS A 2 -16.45 5.68 0.79
N GLU A 3 -16.99 6.24 -0.28
CA GLU A 3 -16.18 6.89 -1.31
C GLU A 3 -15.35 8.02 -0.69
N PRO A 4 -14.07 8.19 -1.09
CA PRO A 4 -13.29 9.34 -0.67
C PRO A 4 -13.96 10.63 -1.18
N SER A 5 -14.26 11.54 -0.25
CA SER A 5 -14.71 12.90 -0.57
C SER A 5 -13.78 13.56 -1.59
N TYR A 6 -14.33 14.25 -2.59
CA TYR A 6 -13.58 14.97 -3.62
C TYR A 6 -12.45 15.86 -3.06
N LYS A 7 -12.66 16.46 -1.88
CA LYS A 7 -11.65 17.26 -1.18
C LYS A 7 -10.40 16.47 -0.76
N ASN A 8 -10.56 15.19 -0.44
CA ASN A 8 -9.43 14.34 -0.07
C ASN A 8 -8.54 14.06 -1.28
N LYS A 9 -9.13 13.89 -2.48
CA LYS A 9 -8.36 13.64 -3.69
C LYS A 9 -7.45 14.83 -4.06
N GLU A 10 -7.98 16.05 -4.00
CA GLU A 10 -7.21 17.27 -4.31
C GLU A 10 -5.99 17.43 -3.38
N ILE A 11 -6.15 17.14 -2.09
CA ILE A 11 -5.05 17.19 -1.11
C ILE A 11 -3.96 16.17 -1.44
N GLU A 12 -4.36 14.97 -1.82
CA GLU A 12 -3.45 13.87 -2.18
C GLU A 12 -2.69 14.17 -3.48
N ASP A 13 -3.36 14.77 -4.46
CA ASP A 13 -2.73 15.24 -5.71
C ASP A 13 -1.67 16.32 -5.42
N CYS A 14 -1.96 17.27 -4.52
CA CYS A 14 -0.99 18.30 -4.11
C CYS A 14 0.21 17.72 -3.36
N ARG A 15 -0.02 16.72 -2.51
CA ARG A 15 1.02 16.00 -1.78
C ARG A 15 1.95 15.22 -2.72
N TYR A 16 1.37 14.51 -3.68
CA TYR A 16 2.12 13.83 -4.72
C TYR A 16 2.99 14.81 -5.51
N LEU A 17 2.41 15.94 -5.92
CA LEU A 17 3.13 16.99 -6.63
C LEU A 17 4.31 17.52 -5.81
N ASN A 18 4.12 17.76 -4.50
CA ASN A 18 5.21 18.20 -3.63
C ASN A 18 6.35 17.18 -3.54
N LEU A 19 6.01 15.90 -3.39
CA LEU A 19 6.99 14.81 -3.38
C LEU A 19 7.78 14.77 -4.69
N TYR A 20 7.08 14.83 -5.83
CA TYR A 20 7.70 14.82 -7.15
C TYR A 20 8.68 15.98 -7.35
N ILE A 21 8.27 17.20 -6.97
CA ILE A 21 9.13 18.37 -7.08
C ILE A 21 10.35 18.26 -6.16
N ASN A 22 10.17 17.85 -4.91
CA ASN A 22 11.27 17.61 -3.98
C ASN A 22 12.29 16.62 -4.54
N ASP A 23 11.82 15.49 -5.06
CA ASP A 23 12.68 14.47 -5.68
C ASP A 23 13.44 15.03 -6.89
N LYS A 24 12.77 15.75 -7.79
CA LYS A 24 13.42 16.36 -8.97
C LYS A 24 14.45 17.43 -8.60
N VAL A 25 14.13 18.35 -7.70
CA VAL A 25 15.07 19.40 -7.27
C VAL A 25 16.29 18.77 -6.60
N ARG A 26 16.07 17.75 -5.76
CA ARG A 26 17.16 17.04 -5.10
C ARG A 26 18.04 16.28 -6.08
N ASN A 27 17.48 15.64 -7.10
CA ASN A 27 18.27 14.97 -8.14
C ASN A 27 19.14 15.94 -8.94
N ILE A 28 18.74 17.20 -9.08
CA ILE A 28 19.52 18.25 -9.77
C ILE A 28 20.60 18.83 -8.84
N MET A 29 20.24 19.13 -7.60
CA MET A 29 21.10 19.84 -6.65
C MET A 29 22.00 18.90 -5.81
N GLY A 30 21.65 17.62 -5.72
CA GLY A 30 22.34 16.64 -4.90
C GLY A 30 22.41 17.06 -3.43
N ASP A 31 23.60 16.94 -2.85
CA ASP A 31 23.87 17.25 -1.44
C ASP A 31 23.98 18.75 -1.15
N THR A 32 24.00 19.62 -2.17
CA THR A 32 24.00 21.08 -1.96
C THR A 32 22.60 21.64 -1.74
N LEU A 33 21.55 20.80 -1.81
CA LEU A 33 20.18 21.23 -1.55
C LEU A 33 20.00 21.52 -0.06
N THR A 34 19.75 22.78 0.27
CA THR A 34 19.31 23.21 1.60
C THR A 34 17.82 23.50 1.61
N GLU A 35 17.20 23.43 2.79
CA GLU A 35 15.80 23.85 2.99
C GLU A 35 15.59 25.30 2.55
N GLU A 36 16.52 26.21 2.87
CA GLU A 36 16.44 27.61 2.45
C GLU A 36 16.41 27.76 0.92
N PHE A 37 17.27 27.01 0.23
CA PHE A 37 17.28 27.01 -1.24
C PHE A 37 15.96 26.46 -1.78
N TYR A 38 15.47 25.35 -1.24
CA TYR A 38 14.18 24.78 -1.66
C TYR A 38 13.03 25.77 -1.43
N ASN A 39 13.00 26.45 -0.30
CA ASN A 39 11.97 27.44 0.03
C ASN A 39 12.00 28.64 -0.94
N LYS A 40 13.19 29.11 -1.35
CA LYS A 40 13.33 30.13 -2.41
C LYS A 40 12.86 29.63 -3.77
N PHE A 41 13.24 28.41 -4.14
CA PHE A 41 12.81 27.76 -5.38
C PHE A 41 11.28 27.63 -5.42
N ILE A 42 10.68 27.07 -4.37
CA ILE A 42 9.24 26.76 -4.34
C ILE A 42 8.39 28.03 -4.30
N ALA A 43 8.86 29.10 -3.66
CA ALA A 43 8.19 30.40 -3.71
C ALA A 43 8.16 30.95 -5.14
N THR A 44 9.28 30.88 -5.85
CA THR A 44 9.38 31.30 -7.27
C THR A 44 8.50 30.41 -8.15
N PHE A 45 8.53 29.11 -7.93
CA PHE A 45 7.70 28.14 -8.65
C PHE A 45 6.20 28.46 -8.48
N LYS A 46 5.72 28.63 -7.24
CA LYS A 46 4.32 29.00 -6.95
C LYS A 46 3.91 30.30 -7.63
N SER A 47 4.79 31.31 -7.71
CA SER A 47 4.47 32.57 -8.39
C SER A 47 4.31 32.43 -9.90
N ARG A 48 4.97 31.44 -10.53
CA ARG A 48 4.90 31.20 -11.98
C ARG A 48 3.71 30.34 -12.38
N TYR A 49 3.18 29.54 -11.46
CA TYR A 49 2.09 28.61 -11.68
C TYR A 49 0.91 28.91 -10.72
N PRO A 50 0.19 30.04 -10.94
CA PRO A 50 -0.90 30.46 -10.06
C PRO A 50 -2.07 29.47 -9.98
N GLU A 51 -2.22 28.59 -10.97
CA GLU A 51 -3.18 27.49 -10.97
C GLU A 51 -2.93 26.48 -9.83
N LEU A 52 -1.70 26.42 -9.30
CA LEU A 52 -1.33 25.57 -8.16
C LEU A 52 -1.62 26.22 -6.81
N LYS A 53 -2.37 27.32 -6.78
CA LYS A 53 -2.68 28.07 -5.55
C LYS A 53 -3.26 27.15 -4.46
N ASN A 54 -4.13 26.21 -4.82
CA ASN A 54 -4.76 25.26 -3.88
C ASN A 54 -3.74 24.29 -3.26
N CYS A 55 -2.61 24.05 -3.92
CA CYS A 55 -1.52 23.21 -3.41
C CYS A 55 -0.49 23.96 -2.55
N SER A 56 -0.58 25.29 -2.46
CA SER A 56 0.48 26.12 -1.86
C SER A 56 0.88 25.70 -0.45
N ASN A 57 -0.07 25.26 0.37
CA ASN A 57 0.18 24.86 1.76
C ASN A 57 0.81 23.46 1.88
N TYR A 58 0.77 22.64 0.82
CA TYR A 58 1.32 21.28 0.81
C TYR A 58 2.68 21.21 0.14
N MET A 59 3.12 22.29 -0.49
CA MET A 59 4.38 22.38 -1.22
C MET A 59 5.50 22.91 -0.30
N THR A 60 6.06 22.00 0.49
CA THR A 60 7.10 22.26 1.50
C THR A 60 8.35 21.42 1.24
N TYR A 61 9.47 21.80 1.84
CA TYR A 61 10.68 20.98 1.83
C TYR A 61 10.41 19.63 2.50
N ILE A 62 10.95 18.54 1.92
CA ILE A 62 10.90 17.19 2.49
C ILE A 62 12.34 16.71 2.67
N ASP A 63 12.62 16.19 3.87
CA ASP A 63 13.92 15.62 4.19
C ASP A 63 14.32 14.48 3.26
N LYS A 64 15.63 14.41 2.99
CA LYS A 64 16.23 13.42 2.09
C LYS A 64 15.88 11.99 2.51
N GLU A 65 15.92 11.72 3.81
CA GLU A 65 15.59 10.41 4.35
C GLU A 65 14.12 10.05 4.11
N VAL A 66 13.21 11.00 4.33
CA VAL A 66 11.77 10.79 4.12
C VAL A 66 11.46 10.51 2.65
N ILE A 67 12.05 11.27 1.71
CA ILE A 67 11.91 10.99 0.26
C ILE A 67 12.43 9.59 -0.07
N GLY A 68 13.60 9.22 0.48
CA GLY A 68 14.19 7.90 0.27
C GLY A 68 13.27 6.77 0.76
N ASP A 69 12.65 6.94 1.92
CA ASP A 69 11.71 5.95 2.47
C ASP A 69 10.41 5.88 1.65
N VAL A 70 9.85 7.03 1.24
CA VAL A 70 8.67 7.08 0.36
C VAL A 70 8.95 6.38 -0.97
N ASN A 71 10.07 6.68 -1.63
CA ASN A 71 10.44 6.07 -2.91
C ASN A 71 10.60 4.55 -2.81
N LYS A 72 11.16 4.04 -1.71
CA LYS A 72 11.24 2.59 -1.45
C LYS A 72 9.85 1.95 -1.28
N ILE A 73 8.94 2.61 -0.57
CA ILE A 73 7.57 2.08 -0.41
C ILE A 73 6.82 2.11 -1.76
N LEU A 74 6.99 3.17 -2.56
CA LEU A 74 6.45 3.21 -3.93
C LEU A 74 6.99 2.04 -4.77
N ASP A 75 8.29 1.78 -4.71
CA ASP A 75 8.93 0.66 -5.41
C ASP A 75 8.40 -0.71 -4.95
N MET A 76 8.07 -0.87 -3.66
CA MET A 76 7.38 -2.07 -3.16
C MET A 76 6.00 -2.25 -3.82
N TYR A 77 5.18 -1.18 -3.88
CA TYR A 77 3.87 -1.23 -4.51
C TYR A 77 3.97 -1.53 -6.02
N GLU A 78 4.93 -0.93 -6.72
CA GLU A 78 5.16 -1.22 -8.14
C GLU A 78 5.52 -2.69 -8.36
N LYS A 79 6.43 -3.23 -7.56
CA LYS A 79 6.85 -4.64 -7.62
C LYS A 79 5.68 -5.59 -7.33
N LEU A 80 4.89 -5.32 -6.29
CA LEU A 80 3.72 -6.12 -5.96
C LEU A 80 2.66 -6.05 -7.08
N ASN A 81 2.40 -4.87 -7.64
CA ASN A 81 1.44 -4.68 -8.73
C ASN A 81 1.86 -5.43 -10.01
N LYS A 82 3.15 -5.51 -10.30
CA LYS A 82 3.67 -6.33 -11.41
C LYS A 82 3.34 -7.81 -11.27
N VAL A 83 3.22 -8.31 -10.04
CA VAL A 83 2.81 -9.70 -9.77
C VAL A 83 1.29 -9.83 -9.85
N ILE A 84 0.57 -8.97 -9.14
CA ILE A 84 -0.91 -9.00 -9.06
C ILE A 84 -1.57 -8.88 -10.44
N ASN A 85 -1.04 -8.01 -11.30
CA ASN A 85 -1.63 -7.71 -12.60
C ASN A 85 -1.05 -8.55 -13.75
N HIS A 86 -0.13 -9.49 -13.46
CA HIS A 86 0.46 -10.30 -14.52
C HIS A 86 -0.55 -11.34 -15.04
N SER A 87 -0.70 -11.45 -16.36
CA SER A 87 -1.58 -12.42 -16.99
C SER A 87 -1.13 -13.87 -16.78
N ASN A 88 0.20 -14.09 -16.76
CA ASN A 88 0.82 -15.39 -16.45
C ASN A 88 1.72 -15.27 -15.21
N PRO A 89 1.16 -15.39 -14.01
CA PRO A 89 1.84 -15.05 -12.75
C PRO A 89 2.95 -16.01 -12.36
N THR A 90 3.13 -17.14 -13.05
CA THR A 90 4.11 -18.19 -12.73
C THR A 90 5.46 -18.02 -13.42
N SER A 91 5.68 -16.97 -14.22
CA SER A 91 6.99 -16.78 -14.87
C SER A 91 8.04 -16.34 -13.85
N ASP A 92 9.24 -16.93 -13.90
CA ASP A 92 10.35 -16.63 -12.98
C ASP A 92 10.65 -15.13 -12.84
N GLY A 93 10.52 -14.38 -13.94
CA GLY A 93 10.69 -12.93 -13.96
C GLY A 93 9.62 -12.18 -13.16
N THR A 94 8.37 -12.65 -13.19
CA THR A 94 7.26 -12.08 -12.41
C THR A 94 7.45 -12.38 -10.93
N CYS A 95 7.72 -13.63 -10.57
CA CYS A 95 7.89 -14.05 -9.18
C CYS A 95 9.14 -13.46 -8.51
N ASN A 96 10.19 -13.14 -9.27
CA ASN A 96 11.32 -12.39 -8.72
C ASN A 96 10.92 -11.00 -8.18
N ASN A 97 9.82 -10.38 -8.65
CA ASN A 97 9.37 -9.09 -8.13
C ASN A 97 8.85 -9.19 -6.69
N ILE A 98 8.20 -10.30 -6.30
CA ILE A 98 7.71 -10.43 -4.92
C ILE A 98 8.86 -10.61 -3.94
N GLY A 99 9.90 -11.38 -4.28
CA GLY A 99 11.10 -11.50 -3.47
C GLY A 99 11.83 -10.15 -3.30
N LYS A 100 11.94 -9.36 -4.38
CA LYS A 100 12.49 -7.99 -4.31
C LYS A 100 11.64 -7.06 -3.45
N CYS A 101 10.31 -7.19 -3.53
CA CYS A 101 9.37 -6.43 -2.70
C CYS A 101 9.59 -6.73 -1.21
N LEU A 102 9.66 -8.01 -0.85
CA LEU A 102 9.94 -8.47 0.51
C LEU A 102 11.28 -7.95 1.03
N ASN A 103 12.34 -7.99 0.20
CA ASN A 103 13.66 -7.49 0.59
C ASN A 103 13.64 -5.99 0.94
N ILE A 104 12.90 -5.18 0.17
CA ILE A 104 12.74 -3.75 0.47
C ILE A 104 11.94 -3.57 1.76
N TYR A 105 10.84 -4.31 1.94
CA TYR A 105 10.03 -4.28 3.16
C TYR A 105 10.86 -4.57 4.40
N MET A 106 11.63 -5.66 4.39
CA MET A 106 12.47 -6.08 5.51
C MET A 106 13.58 -5.08 5.82
N SER A 107 14.01 -4.26 4.86
CA SER A 107 14.99 -3.19 5.10
C SER A 107 14.49 -2.10 6.07
N PHE A 108 13.18 -2.00 6.29
CA PHE A 108 12.59 -1.06 7.24
C PHE A 108 12.46 -1.61 8.67
N GLN A 109 12.72 -2.90 8.89
CA GLN A 109 12.49 -3.57 10.17
C GLN A 109 13.17 -2.85 11.34
N SER A 110 14.42 -2.41 11.17
CA SER A 110 15.17 -1.71 12.22
C SER A 110 14.58 -0.34 12.55
N LYS A 111 14.03 0.39 11.55
CA LYS A 111 13.38 1.69 11.74
C LYS A 111 12.10 1.58 12.57
N CYS A 112 11.39 0.45 12.46
CA CYS A 112 10.16 0.19 13.20
C CYS A 112 10.35 -0.50 14.57
N LYS A 113 11.56 -0.97 14.88
CA LYS A 113 11.82 -1.69 16.13
C LYS A 113 11.68 -0.81 17.38
N ASN A 114 12.03 0.47 17.26
CA ASN A 114 12.10 1.43 18.37
C ASN A 114 10.93 2.42 18.39
N ASP A 115 10.28 2.63 17.24
CA ASP A 115 9.13 3.52 17.09
C ASP A 115 8.07 2.85 16.20
N ASN A 116 7.22 2.05 16.85
CA ASN A 116 6.17 1.26 16.21
C ASN A 116 4.94 2.09 15.81
N GLU A 117 4.85 3.34 16.25
CA GLU A 117 3.73 4.25 15.96
C GLU A 117 4.11 5.35 14.96
N SER A 118 5.37 5.39 14.52
CA SER A 118 5.79 6.28 13.44
C SER A 118 4.90 6.14 12.21
N GLN A 119 4.73 7.24 11.48
CA GLN A 119 3.97 7.27 10.23
C GLN A 119 4.54 6.24 9.23
N LEU A 120 5.87 6.02 9.24
CA LEU A 120 6.56 5.02 8.43
C LEU A 120 6.04 3.62 8.72
N CYS A 121 6.01 3.23 9.98
CA CYS A 121 5.56 1.92 10.38
C CYS A 121 4.07 1.74 10.12
N ASN A 122 3.25 2.79 10.32
CA ASN A 122 1.84 2.74 9.95
C ASN A 122 1.61 2.56 8.44
N ALA A 123 2.44 3.16 7.58
CA ALA A 123 2.39 2.94 6.14
C ALA A 123 2.80 1.50 5.77
N LEU A 124 3.81 0.94 6.44
CA LEU A 124 4.25 -0.44 6.25
C LEU A 124 3.21 -1.47 6.73
N GLU A 125 2.49 -1.19 7.82
CA GLU A 125 1.34 -2.00 8.24
C GLU A 125 0.19 -1.92 7.22
N THR A 126 -0.05 -0.73 6.66
CA THR A 126 -1.06 -0.57 5.60
C THR A 126 -0.69 -1.40 4.38
N PHE A 127 0.59 -1.40 3.99
CA PHE A 127 1.10 -2.25 2.93
C PHE A 127 0.92 -3.75 3.25
N CYS A 128 1.28 -4.18 4.47
CA CYS A 128 1.12 -5.56 4.90
C CYS A 128 -0.34 -6.03 4.80
N ASN A 129 -1.28 -5.23 5.30
CA ASN A 129 -2.71 -5.52 5.19
C ASN A 129 -3.19 -5.59 3.74
N TYR A 130 -2.69 -4.70 2.87
CA TYR A 130 -2.98 -4.74 1.44
C TYR A 130 -2.47 -6.03 0.79
N TYR A 131 -1.24 -6.44 1.13
CA TYR A 131 -0.69 -7.73 0.67
C TYR A 131 -1.54 -8.90 1.14
N LEU A 132 -1.89 -8.97 2.43
CA LEU A 132 -2.71 -10.07 2.98
C LEU A 132 -4.03 -10.22 2.22
N PHE A 133 -4.70 -9.10 1.93
CA PHE A 133 -5.92 -9.08 1.13
C PHE A 133 -5.73 -9.56 -0.32
N LYS A 134 -4.53 -9.37 -0.89
CA LYS A 134 -4.19 -9.77 -2.26
C LYS A 134 -3.35 -11.05 -2.36
N SER A 135 -3.04 -11.69 -1.23
CA SER A 135 -2.10 -12.81 -1.13
C SER A 135 -2.49 -13.98 -2.04
N TYR A 136 -3.79 -14.26 -2.20
CA TYR A 136 -4.30 -15.30 -3.10
C TYR A 136 -3.90 -15.12 -4.57
N LEU A 137 -3.63 -13.88 -5.02
CA LEU A 137 -3.13 -13.60 -6.37
C LEU A 137 -1.62 -13.85 -6.48
N VAL A 138 -0.90 -13.76 -5.36
CA VAL A 138 0.55 -13.88 -5.25
C VAL A 138 1.00 -15.32 -4.96
N LYS A 139 0.16 -16.14 -4.29
CA LYS A 139 0.41 -17.57 -4.00
C LYS A 139 0.74 -18.42 -5.23
N ARG A 140 0.47 -17.91 -6.43
CA ARG A 140 0.89 -18.54 -7.70
C ARG A 140 2.40 -18.53 -7.93
N CYS A 141 3.15 -17.74 -7.17
CA CYS A 141 4.61 -17.67 -7.20
C CYS A 141 5.26 -18.52 -6.12
N GLU A 142 4.82 -18.36 -4.88
CA GLU A 142 5.37 -19.04 -3.72
C GLU A 142 4.31 -19.03 -2.61
N ASP A 143 4.03 -20.20 -2.03
CA ASP A 143 2.93 -20.37 -1.08
C ASP A 143 3.24 -19.74 0.30
N ASP A 144 4.52 -19.48 0.60
CA ASP A 144 5.00 -19.13 1.95
C ASP A 144 5.49 -17.68 2.10
N ILE A 145 5.28 -16.80 1.12
CA ILE A 145 5.68 -15.40 1.27
C ILE A 145 4.78 -14.71 2.31
N SER A 146 5.41 -14.26 3.38
CA SER A 146 4.77 -13.50 4.46
C SER A 146 5.48 -12.18 4.68
N PHE A 147 4.69 -11.11 4.84
CA PHE A 147 5.16 -9.79 5.23
C PHE A 147 4.85 -9.61 6.73
N PRO A 148 5.81 -9.83 7.64
CA PRO A 148 5.54 -9.81 9.07
C PRO A 148 5.22 -8.38 9.54
N SER A 149 4.20 -8.22 10.37
CA SER A 149 3.96 -6.95 11.05
C SER A 149 5.21 -6.53 11.85
N PHE A 150 5.56 -5.25 11.79
CA PHE A 150 6.66 -4.70 12.58
C PHE A 150 6.18 -4.12 13.91
N LYS A 151 4.87 -4.04 14.13
CA LYS A 151 4.31 -3.64 15.42
C LYS A 151 4.52 -4.76 16.44
N LYS A 152 5.15 -4.41 17.57
CA LYS A 152 5.15 -5.30 18.75
C LYS A 152 3.71 -5.53 19.19
N ALA A 153 3.37 -6.77 19.49
CA ALA A 153 2.16 -7.06 20.26
C ALA A 153 2.24 -6.26 21.56
N LYS A 154 1.18 -5.53 21.92
CA LYS A 154 1.09 -4.94 23.25
C LYS A 154 1.11 -6.11 24.23
N GLU A 155 2.14 -6.20 25.06
CA GLU A 155 2.10 -7.08 26.22
C GLU A 155 0.92 -6.60 27.07
N VAL A 156 -0.14 -7.40 27.09
CA VAL A 156 -1.21 -7.22 28.07
C VAL A 156 -0.52 -7.41 29.42
N PRO A 157 -0.61 -6.45 30.36
CA PRO A 157 -0.14 -6.69 31.72
C PRO A 157 -0.82 -7.97 32.19
N GLN A 158 -0.04 -9.03 32.42
CA GLN A 158 -0.53 -10.20 33.11
C GLN A 158 -0.72 -9.77 34.56
N ASP A 159 -1.92 -9.27 34.85
CA ASP A 159 -2.39 -9.20 36.22
C ASP A 159 -2.44 -10.64 36.74
N GLN A 160 -1.50 -10.96 37.62
CA GLN A 160 -1.59 -12.10 38.51
C GLN A 160 -2.76 -11.83 39.44
N ASP A 161 -3.88 -12.56 39.30
CA ASP A 161 -4.57 -13.18 40.44
C ASP A 161 -5.74 -14.07 39.98
N GLY A 162 -5.95 -15.18 40.69
CA GLY A 162 -7.24 -15.85 40.78
C GLY A 162 -7.55 -16.92 39.74
N SER A 163 -7.01 -18.12 39.96
CA SER A 163 -7.55 -19.38 39.42
C SER A 163 -9.01 -19.58 39.84
N PRO A 164 -9.94 -19.91 38.92
CA PRO A 164 -11.15 -20.64 39.28
C PRO A 164 -11.09 -22.05 38.67
N ASN A 165 -11.31 -23.02 39.54
CA ASN A 165 -11.26 -24.46 39.27
C ASN A 165 -12.08 -24.90 38.04
N LEU A 166 -11.51 -25.85 37.29
CA LEU A 166 -12.24 -26.74 36.38
C LEU A 166 -13.26 -27.58 37.18
N PRO A 167 -14.45 -27.83 36.64
CA PRO A 167 -15.13 -29.11 36.82
C PRO A 167 -15.02 -29.93 35.53
N ASP A 168 -14.54 -31.17 35.67
CA ASP A 168 -14.55 -32.24 34.65
C ASP A 168 -15.88 -33.06 34.76
N PRO A 169 -16.18 -34.08 33.93
CA PRO A 169 -17.32 -34.10 33.01
C PRO A 169 -18.32 -35.27 33.26
N GLN A 170 -19.60 -35.12 32.90
CA GLN A 170 -20.55 -36.24 32.72
C GLN A 170 -21.53 -35.84 31.59
N ASP A 171 -21.49 -36.46 30.41
CA ASP A 171 -22.20 -37.70 29.98
C ASP A 171 -23.73 -37.51 30.01
N GLU A 172 -24.56 -37.75 28.98
CA GLU A 172 -24.57 -38.75 27.90
C GLU A 172 -25.52 -38.27 26.74
N THR A 173 -25.27 -38.79 25.52
CA THR A 173 -26.26 -39.26 24.48
C THR A 173 -27.26 -38.26 23.85
N GLU A 174 -27.76 -38.35 22.61
CA GLU A 174 -27.73 -39.23 21.43
C GLU A 174 -28.37 -38.38 20.29
N GLN A 175 -27.79 -38.32 19.08
CA GLN A 175 -28.22 -39.03 17.86
C GLN A 175 -29.42 -38.40 17.09
N ASP A 176 -29.17 -37.88 15.87
CA ASP A 176 -29.81 -38.36 14.64
C ASP A 176 -29.36 -37.57 13.38
N ASP A 177 -28.87 -38.36 12.42
CA ASP A 177 -28.80 -38.26 10.96
C ASP A 177 -29.55 -37.13 10.22
N LEU A 178 -28.97 -36.58 9.14
CA LEU A 178 -29.07 -37.15 7.78
C LEU A 178 -28.53 -36.15 6.71
N ALA A 179 -27.92 -36.74 5.69
CA ALA A 179 -27.33 -36.13 4.51
C ALA A 179 -28.29 -35.32 3.61
N GLY A 180 -27.71 -34.37 2.85
CA GLY A 180 -28.39 -33.66 1.77
C GLY A 180 -27.41 -32.95 0.82
N SER A 181 -26.82 -33.73 -0.08
CA SER A 181 -26.04 -33.29 -1.24
C SER A 181 -26.89 -32.51 -2.24
N LEU A 182 -26.38 -31.38 -2.77
CA LEU A 182 -26.71 -30.92 -4.12
C LEU A 182 -25.48 -30.26 -4.79
N GLN A 183 -25.13 -30.80 -5.96
CA GLN A 183 -24.10 -30.35 -6.92
C GLN A 183 -24.78 -29.81 -8.20
N MET A 184 -23.97 -29.07 -8.98
CA MET A 184 -24.07 -28.73 -10.43
C MET A 184 -25.20 -27.77 -10.86
N GLU A 185 -25.09 -26.93 -11.89
CA GLU A 185 -24.17 -26.74 -13.06
C GLU A 185 -24.42 -25.30 -13.59
N GLU A 186 -23.42 -24.53 -13.99
CA GLU A 186 -22.99 -24.22 -15.38
C GLU A 186 -24.09 -23.96 -16.43
N SER A 187 -24.08 -22.74 -17.01
CA SER A 187 -24.46 -22.53 -18.42
C SER A 187 -23.76 -21.27 -18.97
N LEU A 188 -22.89 -21.49 -19.95
CA LEU A 188 -22.39 -20.52 -20.92
C LEU A 188 -23.49 -20.19 -21.92
N ASP A 189 -23.58 -18.92 -22.33
CA ASP A 189 -23.97 -18.58 -23.69
C ASP A 189 -23.21 -17.34 -24.14
N GLN A 190 -22.65 -17.48 -25.34
CA GLN A 190 -21.80 -16.53 -26.06
C GLN A 190 -22.55 -16.21 -27.35
N ASP A 191 -22.72 -14.94 -27.69
CA ASP A 191 -22.99 -14.57 -29.08
C ASP A 191 -22.34 -13.24 -29.46
N VAL A 192 -21.85 -13.23 -30.69
CA VAL A 192 -20.84 -12.33 -31.27
C VAL A 192 -21.48 -11.41 -32.32
N SER A 193 -20.87 -10.23 -32.51
CA SER A 193 -20.70 -9.46 -33.77
C SER A 193 -21.20 -8.01 -33.65
N SER A 194 -20.29 -7.04 -33.46
CA SER A 194 -19.69 -6.14 -34.48
C SER A 194 -20.71 -5.17 -35.10
N SER A 195 -20.58 -3.84 -35.05
CA SER A 195 -19.43 -3.00 -35.41
C SER A 195 -19.69 -1.54 -34.99
N ASN A 196 -18.66 -0.78 -34.59
CA ASN A 196 -18.35 0.56 -35.12
C ASN A 196 -17.13 1.19 -34.41
N SER A 197 -16.11 1.50 -35.22
CA SER A 197 -15.33 2.76 -35.24
C SER A 197 -15.14 3.53 -33.93
N SER A 198 -13.89 3.63 -33.45
CA SER A 198 -13.22 4.93 -33.24
C SER A 198 -11.78 4.73 -32.77
N ASN A 199 -10.87 5.53 -33.35
CA ASN A 199 -9.50 5.70 -32.91
C ASN A 199 -9.41 6.26 -31.48
N SER A 200 -8.23 6.07 -30.86
CA SER A 200 -7.80 6.52 -29.53
C SER A 200 -7.99 5.51 -28.40
N LYS A 201 -7.07 4.55 -28.30
CA LYS A 201 -6.78 3.91 -27.01
C LYS A 201 -5.89 4.84 -26.20
N THR A 202 -6.50 5.85 -25.60
CA THR A 202 -5.95 6.52 -24.43
C THR A 202 -5.78 5.45 -23.37
N ILE A 203 -4.54 5.19 -22.95
CA ILE A 203 -4.24 4.28 -21.85
C ILE A 203 -4.75 4.97 -20.58
N THR A 204 -6.02 4.77 -20.26
CA THR A 204 -6.56 5.06 -18.95
C THR A 204 -6.43 3.80 -18.12
N ALA A 205 -5.19 3.37 -17.90
CA ALA A 205 -4.90 2.53 -16.75
C ALA A 205 -4.90 3.47 -15.55
N ILE A 206 -6.07 3.67 -14.93
CA ILE A 206 -6.13 4.23 -13.58
C ILE A 206 -5.41 3.20 -12.72
N SER A 207 -4.12 3.43 -12.52
CA SER A 207 -3.28 2.58 -11.70
C SER A 207 -3.93 2.52 -10.33
N THR A 208 -4.47 1.37 -9.96
CA THR A 208 -5.04 1.10 -8.63
C THR A 208 -4.03 1.36 -7.50
N THR A 209 -2.75 1.55 -7.86
CA THR A 209 -1.69 2.13 -7.03
C THR A 209 -2.10 3.46 -6.38
N LEU A 210 -2.89 4.31 -7.07
CA LEU A 210 -3.34 5.63 -6.57
C LEU A 210 -4.20 5.57 -5.31
N LEU A 211 -4.81 4.42 -5.00
CA LEU A 211 -5.68 4.27 -3.83
C LEU A 211 -4.93 3.99 -2.51
N LEU A 212 -3.60 3.82 -2.54
CA LEU A 212 -2.78 3.46 -1.37
C LEU A 212 -1.92 4.62 -0.84
N PHE A 213 -1.97 5.76 -1.53
CA PHE A 213 -1.21 6.98 -1.25
C PHE A 213 -1.55 7.76 0.04
N PRO A 214 -2.75 7.69 0.65
CA PRO A 214 -3.04 8.48 1.85
C PRO A 214 -2.15 8.15 3.05
N SER A 215 -1.72 6.89 3.15
CA SER A 215 -0.78 6.45 4.19
C SER A 215 0.64 6.94 3.94
N LEU A 216 1.08 6.94 2.67
CA LEU A 216 2.39 7.42 2.23
C LEU A 216 2.57 8.91 2.50
N PHE A 217 1.55 9.73 2.29
CA PHE A 217 1.66 11.17 2.55
C PHE A 217 1.41 11.56 4.01
N SER A 218 1.08 10.60 4.85
CA SER A 218 1.14 10.85 6.29
C SER A 218 2.60 11.09 6.72
N LEU A 219 3.60 10.47 6.05
CA LEU A 219 5.03 10.49 6.39
C LEU A 219 5.72 11.85 6.50
N TYR A 220 5.10 12.92 6.01
CA TYR A 220 5.65 14.29 6.08
C TYR A 220 4.56 15.30 6.39
N LYS A 221 3.49 14.87 7.08
CA LYS A 221 2.47 15.77 7.57
C LYS A 221 3.10 16.65 8.66
N VAL A 222 3.47 17.89 8.27
CA VAL A 222 3.89 18.99 9.16
C VAL A 222 2.69 19.48 9.97
#